data_AF-A0A172TWM6-F1
#
_entry.id   AF-A0A172TWM6-F1
#
_cell.length_a   1.000
_cell.length_b   1.000
_cell.length_c   1.000
_cell.angle_alpha   90.00
_cell.angle_beta   90.00
_cell.angle_gamma   90.00
#
_symmetry.space_group_name_H-M   'P 1'
#
loop_
_entity.id
_entity.type
_entity.pdbx_description
1 polymer ?
#
loop_
_entity_poly.entity_id
_entity_poly.type
_entity_poly.pdbx_seq_one_letter_code
_entity_poly.pdbx_strand_id
1 'polypeptide(L)'
;MWLQFLNGFFFIFHTAFTLFNITGWWFPATRKWNLITLLLTAFSWFVLGIWYGWGYCLCTDWHWDVRARMGLHDQQQTYIHFLLFQLTGIDFNEKLVDYVTLAIFVLSLLMSIYLNWNDRKRNVNQASSR
;
A
#
# COMPACT_ATOMS: atom_id res chain seq x y z
N MET A 1 21.86 -10.24 -13.24
CA MET A 1 22.11 -8.97 -12.52
C MET A 1 20.91 -8.03 -12.57
N TRP A 2 20.31 -7.73 -13.74
CA TRP A 2 19.13 -6.85 -13.85
C TRP A 2 17.91 -7.29 -13.02
N LEU A 3 17.52 -8.57 -13.09
CA LEU A 3 16.37 -9.10 -12.35
C LEU A 3 16.53 -9.02 -10.82
N GLN A 4 17.76 -9.21 -10.31
CA GLN A 4 18.05 -9.09 -8.87
C GLN A 4 17.89 -7.65 -8.38
N PHE A 5 18.38 -6.68 -9.16
CA PHE A 5 18.16 -5.26 -8.87
C PHE A 5 16.67 -4.94 -8.84
N LEU A 6 15.92 -5.42 -9.83
CA LEU A 6 14.50 -5.15 -9.96
C LEU A 6 13.69 -5.78 -8.81
N ASN A 7 14.04 -7.01 -8.39
CA ASN A 7 13.48 -7.66 -7.21
C ASN A 7 13.74 -6.85 -5.92
N GLY A 8 14.96 -6.37 -5.72
CA GLY A 8 15.30 -5.51 -4.57
C GLY A 8 14.56 -4.17 -4.61
N PHE A 9 14.49 -3.55 -5.78
CA PHE A 9 13.76 -2.31 -6.00
C PHE A 9 12.28 -2.45 -5.63
N PHE A 10 11.59 -3.49 -6.13
CA PHE A 10 10.18 -3.70 -5.81
C PHE A 10 9.94 -3.95 -4.32
N PHE A 11 10.84 -4.65 -3.64
CA PHE A 11 10.75 -4.89 -2.20
C PHE A 11 10.88 -3.60 -1.39
N ILE A 12 11.91 -2.79 -1.69
CA ILE A 12 12.14 -1.49 -1.04
C ILE A 12 10.99 -0.54 -1.37
N PHE A 13 10.58 -0.47 -2.63
CA PHE A 13 9.50 0.40 -3.10
C PHE A 13 8.17 0.06 -2.43
N HIS A 14 7.75 -1.20 -2.39
CA HIS A 14 6.51 -1.58 -1.72
C HIS A 14 6.57 -1.35 -0.21
N THR A 15 7.71 -1.64 0.43
CA THR A 15 7.88 -1.40 1.86
C THR A 15 7.76 0.10 2.17
N ALA A 16 8.47 0.94 1.41
CA ALA A 16 8.41 2.39 1.54
C ALA A 16 7.00 2.93 1.22
N PHE A 17 6.35 2.42 0.18
CA PHE A 17 4.99 2.80 -0.21
C PHE A 17 3.95 2.42 0.86
N THR A 18 4.09 1.24 1.47
CA THR A 18 3.23 0.78 2.57
C THR A 18 3.42 1.66 3.80
N LEU A 19 4.67 1.92 4.21
CA LEU A 19 4.98 2.83 5.31
C LEU A 19 4.47 4.25 5.03
N PHE A 20 4.60 4.73 3.79
CA PHE A 20 4.09 6.02 3.38
C PHE A 20 2.56 6.07 3.51
N ASN A 21 1.81 5.06 3.04
CA ASN A 21 0.36 5.03 3.21
C ASN A 21 -0.07 4.99 4.70
N ILE A 22 0.70 4.32 5.56
CA ILE A 22 0.41 4.20 7.00
C ILE A 22 0.78 5.47 7.78
N THR A 23 1.79 6.24 7.35
CA THR A 23 2.32 7.37 8.13
C THR A 23 2.19 8.73 7.44
N GLY A 24 1.90 8.75 6.14
CA GLY A 24 1.91 9.95 5.30
C GLY A 24 0.78 10.94 5.60
N TRP A 25 -0.24 10.53 6.37
CA TRP A 25 -1.27 11.42 6.90
C TRP A 25 -0.77 12.30 8.06
N TRP A 26 0.32 11.92 8.72
CA TRP A 26 0.90 12.67 9.84
C TRP A 26 1.38 14.07 9.40
N PHE A 27 2.09 14.15 8.27
CA PHE A 27 2.68 15.40 7.79
C PHE A 27 1.70 16.21 6.92
N PRO A 28 1.41 17.48 7.27
CA PRO A 28 0.43 18.29 6.54
C PRO A 28 0.79 18.53 5.06
N ALA A 29 2.08 18.58 4.72
CA ALA A 29 2.54 18.74 3.33
C ALA A 29 2.25 17.50 2.46
N THR A 30 2.27 16.29 3.04
CA THR A 30 2.07 15.03 2.30
C THR A 30 0.64 14.51 2.38
N ARG A 31 -0.25 15.11 3.19
CA ARG A 31 -1.64 14.65 3.36
C ARG A 31 -2.40 14.46 2.07
N LYS A 32 -2.26 15.37 1.10
CA LYS A 32 -2.91 15.25 -0.22
C LYS A 32 -2.35 14.08 -1.01
N TRP A 33 -1.02 13.95 -1.03
CA TRP A 33 -0.33 12.85 -1.71
C TRP A 33 -0.66 11.50 -1.09
N ASN A 34 -0.69 11.42 0.24
CA ASN A 34 -1.09 10.22 0.98
C ASN A 34 -2.53 9.79 0.64
N LEU A 35 -3.45 10.74 0.50
CA LEU A 35 -4.81 10.43 0.09
C LEU A 35 -4.85 9.89 -1.35
N ILE A 36 -4.10 10.49 -2.27
CA ILE A 36 -3.99 10.02 -3.65
C ILE A 36 -3.42 8.59 -3.70
N THR A 37 -2.35 8.30 -2.96
CA THR A 37 -1.75 6.96 -2.93
C THR A 37 -2.66 5.92 -2.30
N LEU A 38 -3.41 6.28 -1.26
CA LEU A 38 -4.42 5.41 -0.66
C LEU A 38 -5.57 5.15 -1.64
N LEU A 39 -6.04 6.17 -2.36
CA LEU A 39 -7.09 5.99 -3.37
C LEU A 39 -6.62 5.14 -4.56
N LEU A 40 -5.38 5.29 -5.00
CA LEU A 40 -4.79 4.43 -6.04
C LEU A 40 -4.67 2.98 -5.56
N THR A 41 -4.26 2.77 -4.32
CA THR A 41 -4.23 1.43 -3.69
C THR A 41 -5.63 0.84 -3.61
N ALA A 42 -6.62 1.62 -3.12
CA ALA A 42 -8.02 1.20 -3.08
C ALA A 42 -8.53 0.84 -4.48
N PHE A 43 -8.24 1.68 -5.48
CA PHE A 43 -8.62 1.41 -6.86
C PHE A 43 -8.01 0.09 -7.36
N SER A 44 -6.73 -0.16 -7.10
CA SER A 44 -6.09 -1.43 -7.47
C SER A 44 -6.76 -2.61 -6.75
N TRP A 45 -7.03 -2.49 -5.46
CA TRP A 45 -7.61 -3.59 -4.68
C TRP A 45 -9.07 -3.88 -5.03
N PHE A 46 -9.90 -2.85 -5.17
CA PHE A 46 -11.34 -3.01 -5.39
C PHE A 46 -11.71 -3.09 -6.85
N VAL A 47 -10.99 -2.44 -7.77
CA VAL A 47 -11.32 -2.47 -9.20
C VAL A 47 -10.56 -3.58 -9.90
N LEU A 48 -9.24 -3.62 -9.78
CA LEU A 48 -8.44 -4.69 -10.39
C LEU A 48 -8.58 -6.00 -9.61
N GLY A 49 -8.76 -5.94 -8.29
CA GLY A 49 -8.94 -7.16 -7.49
C GLY A 49 -10.24 -7.92 -7.77
N ILE A 50 -11.25 -7.32 -8.42
CA ILE A 50 -12.41 -8.07 -8.94
C ILE A 50 -11.98 -9.10 -9.99
N TRP A 51 -10.92 -8.82 -10.75
CA TRP A 51 -10.44 -9.65 -11.85
C TRP A 51 -9.27 -10.54 -11.41
N TYR A 52 -8.35 -9.98 -10.62
CA TYR A 52 -7.07 -10.60 -10.29
C TYR A 52 -6.96 -11.12 -8.84
N GLY A 53 -7.95 -10.86 -7.99
CA GLY A 53 -8.00 -11.32 -6.60
C GLY A 53 -7.82 -10.22 -5.55
N TRP A 54 -8.16 -10.56 -4.30
CA TRP A 54 -8.15 -9.62 -3.19
C TRP A 54 -6.74 -9.06 -2.92
N GLY A 55 -6.63 -7.74 -2.78
CA GLY A 55 -5.34 -7.09 -2.48
C GLY A 55 -4.41 -6.94 -3.68
N TYR A 56 -4.90 -7.12 -4.91
CA TYR A 56 -4.07 -7.04 -6.12
C TYR A 56 -3.41 -5.67 -6.33
N CYS A 57 -2.13 -5.68 -6.67
CA CYS A 57 -1.35 -4.51 -7.06
C CYS A 57 -0.57 -4.81 -8.35
N LEU A 58 -0.65 -3.90 -9.34
CA LEU A 58 0.12 -4.05 -10.59
C LEU A 58 1.63 -4.18 -10.35
N CYS A 59 2.16 -3.44 -9.37
CA CYS A 59 3.58 -3.52 -9.03
C CYS A 59 3.94 -4.88 -8.43
N THR A 60 3.03 -5.49 -7.68
CA THR A 60 3.19 -6.84 -7.13
C THR A 60 3.21 -7.86 -8.25
N ASP A 61 2.28 -7.78 -9.20
CA ASP A 61 2.20 -8.70 -10.34
C ASP A 61 3.47 -8.68 -11.19
N TRP A 62 4.00 -7.48 -11.46
CA TRP A 62 5.29 -7.34 -12.11
C TRP A 62 6.42 -7.91 -11.25
N HIS A 63 6.40 -7.68 -9.94
CA HIS A 63 7.40 -8.27 -9.05
C HIS A 63 7.38 -9.80 -9.12
N TRP A 64 6.20 -10.42 -9.18
CA TRP A 64 6.04 -11.85 -9.36
C TRP A 64 6.61 -12.34 -10.70
N ASP A 65 6.34 -11.65 -11.82
CA ASP A 65 6.93 -12.00 -13.13
C ASP A 65 8.47 -11.94 -13.09
N VAL A 66 9.04 -10.93 -12.42
CA VAL A 66 10.49 -10.82 -12.23
C VAL A 66 11.04 -11.99 -11.44
N ARG A 67 10.37 -12.40 -10.36
CA ARG A 67 10.79 -13.53 -9.51
C ARG A 67 10.64 -14.87 -10.25
N ALA A 68 9.54 -15.06 -10.98
CA ALA A 68 9.33 -16.24 -11.83
C ALA A 68 10.45 -16.37 -12.89
N ARG A 69 10.86 -15.26 -13.53
CA ARG A 69 12.00 -15.24 -14.46
C ARG A 69 13.36 -15.53 -13.79
N MET A 70 13.46 -15.37 -12.48
CA MET A 70 14.63 -15.77 -11.68
C MET A 70 14.58 -17.24 -11.24
N GLY A 71 13.51 -17.98 -11.58
CA GLY A 71 13.29 -19.35 -11.11
C GLY A 71 12.80 -19.43 -9.65
N LEU A 72 12.36 -18.30 -9.08
CA LEU A 72 11.78 -18.23 -7.75
C LEU A 72 10.26 -18.31 -7.89
N HIS A 73 9.69 -19.42 -7.44
CA HIS A 73 8.24 -19.61 -7.34
C HIS A 73 7.84 -19.52 -5.88
N ASP A 74 7.48 -18.33 -5.41
CA ASP A 74 6.96 -18.21 -4.04
C ASP A 74 5.50 -18.68 -3.98
N GLN A 75 5.17 -19.26 -2.84
CA GLN A 75 3.92 -20.00 -2.63
C GLN A 75 2.79 -19.13 -2.08
N GLN A 76 3.11 -17.93 -1.60
CA GLN A 76 2.17 -17.05 -0.93
C GLN A 76 1.26 -16.36 -1.94
N GLN A 77 -0.05 -16.39 -1.69
CA GLN A 77 -1.02 -15.80 -2.61
C GLN A 77 -1.10 -14.27 -2.51
N THR A 78 -0.73 -13.69 -1.38
CA THR A 78 -0.78 -12.23 -1.17
C THR A 78 0.60 -11.64 -0.85
N TYR A 79 0.86 -10.45 -1.39
CA TYR A 79 2.17 -9.81 -1.27
C TYR A 79 2.55 -9.45 0.16
N ILE A 80 1.58 -9.03 0.97
CA ILE A 80 1.85 -8.63 2.35
C ILE A 80 2.22 -9.85 3.20
N HIS A 81 1.58 -11.00 2.95
CA HIS A 81 1.97 -12.26 3.58
C HIS A 81 3.39 -12.66 3.17
N PHE A 82 3.72 -12.59 1.88
CA PHE A 82 5.10 -12.76 1.39
C PHE A 82 6.08 -11.80 2.05
N LEU A 83 5.76 -10.50 2.13
CA LEU A 83 6.61 -9.48 2.73
C LEU A 83 6.85 -9.76 4.23
N LEU A 84 5.80 -10.10 4.97
CA LEU A 84 5.89 -10.46 6.38
C LEU A 84 6.72 -11.72 6.58
N PHE A 85 6.52 -12.74 5.75
CA PHE A 85 7.32 -13.96 5.79
C PHE A 85 8.80 -13.67 5.53
N GLN A 86 9.13 -12.85 4.53
CA GLN A 86 10.51 -12.46 4.23
C GLN A 86 11.15 -11.59 5.33
N LEU A 87 10.36 -10.74 6.00
CA LEU A 87 10.86 -9.85 7.06
C LEU A 87 11.01 -10.54 8.41
N THR A 88 10.08 -11.44 8.77
CA THR A 88 10.00 -12.05 10.10
C THR A 88 10.43 -13.53 10.12
N GLY A 89 10.38 -14.21 8.98
CA GLY A 89 10.57 -15.65 8.86
C GLY A 89 9.39 -16.49 9.38
N ILE A 90 8.28 -15.85 9.78
CA ILE A 90 7.13 -16.52 10.38
C ILE A 90 6.02 -16.66 9.32
N ASP A 91 5.51 -17.88 9.16
CA ASP A 91 4.34 -18.15 8.33
C ASP A 91 3.05 -17.86 9.10
N PHE A 92 2.52 -16.66 8.93
CA PHE A 92 1.25 -16.25 9.53
C PHE A 92 0.07 -16.80 8.74
N ASN A 93 -1.10 -16.89 9.37
CA ASN A 93 -2.32 -17.24 8.64
C ASN A 93 -2.64 -16.15 7.59
N GLU A 94 -2.69 -16.53 6.31
CA GLU A 94 -2.96 -15.62 5.17
C GLU A 94 -4.19 -14.74 5.41
N LYS A 95 -5.31 -15.32 5.88
CA LYS A 95 -6.55 -14.58 6.14
C LYS A 95 -6.38 -13.54 7.25
N LEU A 96 -5.60 -13.88 8.29
CA LEU A 96 -5.35 -12.95 9.38
C LEU A 96 -4.53 -11.75 8.88
N VAL A 97 -3.50 -12.00 8.08
CA VAL A 97 -2.69 -10.95 7.47
C VAL A 97 -3.54 -10.05 6.58
N ASP A 98 -4.40 -10.63 5.74
CA ASP A 98 -5.27 -9.88 4.85
C ASP A 98 -6.28 -9.00 5.63
N TYR A 99 -6.91 -9.53 6.69
CA TYR A 99 -7.82 -8.76 7.52
C TYR A 99 -7.11 -7.62 8.26
N VAL A 100 -5.93 -7.87 8.82
CA VAL A 100 -5.14 -6.86 9.51
C VAL A 100 -4.69 -5.76 8.53
N THR A 101 -4.22 -6.15 7.35
CA THR A 101 -3.79 -5.19 6.32
C THR A 101 -4.95 -4.32 5.87
N LEU A 102 -6.12 -4.93 5.63
CA LEU A 102 -7.35 -4.20 5.29
C LEU A 102 -7.75 -3.24 6.42
N ALA A 103 -7.74 -3.69 7.67
CA ALA A 103 -8.11 -2.86 8.81
C ALA A 103 -7.18 -1.65 8.95
N ILE A 104 -5.86 -1.85 8.85
CA ILE A 104 -4.88 -0.76 8.87
C ILE A 104 -5.11 0.19 7.70
N PHE A 105 -5.31 -0.33 6.49
CA PHE A 105 -5.56 0.46 5.31
C PHE A 105 -6.81 1.35 5.43
N VAL A 106 -7.93 0.77 5.89
CA VAL A 106 -9.19 1.51 6.12
C VAL A 106 -9.00 2.59 7.18
N LEU A 107 -8.31 2.29 8.28
CA LEU A 107 -8.00 3.27 9.32
C LEU A 107 -7.14 4.43 8.79
N SER A 108 -6.10 4.13 8.01
CA SER A 108 -5.24 5.13 7.37
C SER A 108 -6.02 5.99 6.37
N LEU A 109 -6.94 5.40 5.59
CA LEU A 109 -7.82 6.12 4.67
C LEU A 109 -8.76 7.06 5.40
N LEU A 110 -9.45 6.60 6.45
CA LEU A 110 -10.35 7.42 7.24
C LEU A 110 -9.61 8.59 7.90
N MET A 111 -8.44 8.34 8.49
CA MET A 111 -7.60 9.39 9.07
C MET A 111 -7.14 10.40 8.02
N SER A 112 -6.72 9.92 6.84
CA SER A 112 -6.26 10.80 5.76
C SER A 112 -7.38 11.68 5.21
N ILE A 113 -8.61 11.13 5.06
CA ILE A 113 -9.80 11.89 4.65
C ILE A 113 -10.16 12.92 5.71
N TYR A 114 -10.23 12.52 6.99
CA TYR A 114 -10.61 13.41 8.08
C TYR A 114 -9.65 14.61 8.20
N LEU A 115 -8.34 14.37 8.16
CA LEU A 115 -7.33 15.43 8.27
C LEU A 115 -7.34 16.35 7.04
N ASN A 116 -7.48 15.82 5.82
CA ASN A 116 -7.60 16.65 4.62
C ASN A 116 -8.87 17.51 4.64
N TRP A 117 -10.00 16.96 5.13
CA TRP A 117 -11.23 17.73 5.29
C TRP A 117 -11.02 18.87 6.28
N ASN A 118 -10.46 18.58 7.47
CA ASN A 118 -10.24 19.58 8.51
C ASN A 118 -9.31 20.70 8.04
N ASP A 119 -8.22 20.36 7.33
CA ASP A 119 -7.30 21.34 6.76
C ASP A 119 -8.00 22.23 5.71
N ARG A 120 -8.86 21.65 4.87
CA ARG A 120 -9.64 22.41 3.88
C ARG A 120 -10.61 23.38 4.57
N LYS A 121 -11.28 22.95 5.65
CA LYS A 121 -12.18 23.80 6.43
C LYS A 121 -11.45 24.97 7.10
N ARG A 122 -10.24 24.73 7.66
CA ARG A 122 -9.42 25.79 8.26
C ARG A 122 -8.96 26.84 7.24
N ASN A 123 -8.56 26.41 6.04
CA ASN A 123 -8.16 27.32 4.95
C ASN A 123 -9.32 28.18 4.43
N VAL A 124 -10.52 27.61 4.27
CA VAL A 124 -11.72 28.35 3.84
C VAL A 124 -12.11 29.42 4.87
N ASN A 125 -12.07 29.10 6.17
CA ASN A 125 -12.39 30.05 7.22
C ASN A 125 -11.39 31.22 7.30
N GLN A 126 -10.10 30.98 7.04
CA GLN A 126 -9.10 32.06 6.99
C GLN A 126 -9.22 32.95 5.75
N ALA A 127 -9.68 32.39 4.61
CA ALA A 127 -9.92 33.16 3.39
C ALA A 127 -11.19 34.02 3.49
N SER A 128 -12.20 33.58 4.25
CA SER A 128 -13.43 34.34 4.51
C SER A 128 -13.26 35.47 5.54
N SER A 129 -12.16 35.48 6.30
CA SER A 129 -11.87 36.49 7.33
C SER A 129 -10.83 37.54 6.89
N ARG A 130 -10.41 37.52 5.63
CA ARG A 130 -9.56 38.52 4.98
C ARG A 130 -10.38 39.28 3.95
#